data_AF-A3D1P3-F1
#
_entry.id   AF-A3D1P3-F1
#
_cell.length_a   1.000
_cell.length_b   1.000
_cell.length_c   1.000
_cell.angle_alpha   90.00
_cell.angle_beta   90.00
_cell.angle_gamma   90.00
#
_symmetry.space_group_name_H-M   'P 1'
#
loop_
_entity.id
_entity.type
_entity.pdbx_description
1 polymer ?
#
loop_
_entity_poly.entity_id
_entity_poly.type
_entity_poly.pdbx_seq_one_letter_code
_entity_poly.pdbx_strand_id
1 'polypeptide(L)'
;MNGKAMPKIVYVDMDDVLVNYTEAVTFKKLQKPEQAYPQAELGFFSCLAPKIGGIAVMKKMLEHPEIEPYIATAPSLQNPLCYMEKRIWVEQHLGMEYVSRL
;
A
#
# COMPACT_ATOMS: atom_id res chain seq x y z
N MET A 1 19.47 33.03 -11.54
CA MET A 1 18.48 32.33 -10.70
C MET A 1 18.26 30.96 -11.33
N ASN A 2 18.81 29.89 -10.74
CA ASN A 2 18.58 28.53 -11.25
C ASN A 2 17.17 28.11 -10.79
N GLY A 3 16.20 28.14 -11.70
CA GLY A 3 14.87 27.61 -11.44
C GLY A 3 14.94 26.10 -11.29
N LYS A 4 14.98 25.60 -10.05
CA LYS A 4 14.85 24.17 -9.79
C LYS A 4 13.48 23.73 -10.29
N ALA A 5 13.44 22.81 -11.24
CA ALA A 5 12.18 22.25 -11.74
C ALA A 5 11.41 21.59 -10.57
N MET A 6 10.09 21.74 -10.56
CA MET A 6 9.27 21.07 -9.55
C MET A 6 9.39 19.54 -9.72
N PRO A 7 9.47 18.77 -8.62
CA PRO A 7 9.51 17.32 -8.69
C PRO A 7 8.23 16.79 -9.34
N LYS A 8 8.36 15.66 -10.03
CA LYS A 8 7.22 14.95 -10.62
C LYS A 8 6.51 14.17 -9.52
N ILE A 9 5.22 14.45 -9.38
CA ILE A 9 4.35 13.69 -8.47
C ILE A 9 4.09 12.31 -9.08
N VAL A 10 4.32 11.25 -8.31
CA VAL A 10 4.07 9.87 -8.71
C VAL A 10 3.12 9.25 -7.70
N TYR A 11 1.92 8.87 -8.16
CA TYR A 11 0.98 8.12 -7.35
C TYR A 11 1.21 6.62 -7.56
N VAL A 12 1.47 5.92 -6.46
CA VAL A 12 1.73 4.49 -6.42
C VAL A 12 0.53 3.82 -5.78
N ASP A 13 -0.11 2.91 -6.52
CA ASP A 13 -1.17 2.08 -5.94
C ASP A 13 -0.58 1.14 -4.87
N MET A 14 -1.44 0.60 -4.00
CA MET A 14 -1.04 -0.30 -2.93
C MET A 14 -1.35 -1.76 -3.27
N ASP A 15 -2.61 -2.07 -3.59
CA ASP A 15 -3.05 -3.45 -3.75
C ASP A 15 -2.48 -4.05 -5.04
N ASP A 16 -1.76 -5.17 -4.93
CA ASP A 16 -1.00 -5.82 -6.00
C ASP A 16 0.19 -5.03 -6.58
N VAL A 17 0.48 -3.84 -6.05
CA VAL A 17 1.67 -3.03 -6.36
C VAL A 17 2.68 -3.01 -5.20
N LEU A 18 2.24 -2.69 -3.99
CA LEU A 18 3.05 -2.69 -2.77
C LEU A 18 2.80 -3.92 -1.90
N VAL A 19 1.61 -4.52 -2.01
CA VAL A 19 1.18 -5.71 -1.23
C VAL A 19 0.60 -6.79 -2.13
N ASN A 20 0.68 -8.06 -1.72
CA ASN A 20 0.10 -9.19 -2.45
C ASN A 20 -1.39 -9.39 -2.11
N TYR A 21 -2.25 -8.48 -2.58
CA TYR A 21 -3.68 -8.51 -2.27
C TYR A 21 -4.40 -9.71 -2.89
N THR A 22 -4.27 -9.90 -4.21
CA THR A 22 -5.01 -10.96 -4.93
C THR A 22 -4.61 -12.35 -4.44
N GLU A 23 -3.32 -12.55 -4.15
CA GLU A 23 -2.81 -13.80 -3.58
C GLU A 23 -3.45 -14.09 -2.21
N ALA A 24 -3.49 -13.11 -1.31
CA ALA A 24 -4.09 -13.26 0.01
C ALA A 24 -5.60 -13.54 -0.04
N VAL A 25 -6.33 -12.84 -0.91
CA VAL A 25 -7.77 -13.12 -1.15
C VAL A 25 -7.96 -14.54 -1.67
N THR A 26 -7.18 -14.94 -2.68
CA THR A 26 -7.28 -16.27 -3.30
C THR A 26 -7.00 -17.37 -2.29
N PHE A 27 -5.92 -17.22 -1.52
CA PHE A 27 -5.55 -18.18 -0.48
C PHE A 27 -6.64 -18.33 0.57
N LYS A 28 -7.20 -17.22 1.08
CA LYS A 28 -8.30 -17.28 2.06
C LYS A 28 -9.58 -17.89 1.48
N LYS A 29 -9.92 -17.64 0.21
CA LYS A 29 -11.05 -18.31 -0.45
C LYS A 29 -10.85 -19.81 -0.61
N LEU A 30 -9.61 -20.27 -0.83
CA LEU A 30 -9.31 -21.70 -0.85
C LEU A 30 -9.50 -22.35 0.54
N GLN A 31 -9.22 -21.61 1.61
CA GLN A 31 -9.40 -22.10 2.98
C GLN A 31 -10.86 -22.03 3.46
N LYS A 32 -11.60 -21.00 3.06
CA LYS A 32 -12.99 -20.73 3.47
C LYS A 32 -13.83 -20.29 2.26
N PRO A 33 -14.24 -21.21 1.37
CA PRO A 33 -14.97 -20.87 0.16
C PRO A 33 -16.31 -20.16 0.40
N GLU A 34 -16.94 -20.39 1.56
CA GLU A 34 -18.20 -19.77 1.98
C GLU A 34 -18.05 -18.28 2.33
N GLN A 35 -16.82 -17.83 2.60
CA GLN A 35 -16.54 -16.43 2.95
C GLN A 35 -16.43 -15.58 1.68
N ALA A 36 -17.53 -14.90 1.33
CA ALA A 36 -17.61 -14.09 0.10
C ALA A 36 -16.56 -12.96 0.04
N TYR A 37 -16.23 -12.35 1.18
CA TYR A 37 -15.31 -11.21 1.29
C TYR A 37 -14.18 -11.51 2.30
N PRO A 38 -13.13 -12.23 1.90
CA PRO A 38 -11.97 -12.48 2.76
C PRO A 38 -11.31 -11.21 3.30
N GLN A 39 -11.34 -10.14 2.50
CA GLN A 39 -10.80 -8.83 2.86
C GLN A 39 -11.58 -8.10 3.96
N ALA A 40 -12.76 -8.61 4.34
CA ALA A 40 -13.54 -8.08 5.46
C ALA A 40 -13.01 -8.51 6.83
N GLU A 41 -12.07 -9.45 6.89
CA GLU A 41 -11.49 -9.88 8.16
C GLU A 41 -10.66 -8.77 8.80
N LEU A 42 -10.77 -8.67 10.14
CA LEU A 42 -9.92 -7.79 10.94
C LEU A 42 -8.46 -8.21 10.77
N GLY A 43 -7.59 -7.22 10.51
CA GLY A 43 -6.17 -7.43 10.28
C GLY A 43 -5.83 -7.93 8.88
N PHE A 44 -6.81 -8.02 7.96
CA PHE A 44 -6.54 -8.49 6.60
C PHE A 44 -5.49 -7.62 5.91
N PHE A 45 -5.65 -6.29 5.92
CA PHE A 45 -4.78 -5.38 5.17
C PHE A 45 -3.42 -5.17 5.86
N SER A 46 -3.40 -5.12 7.19
CA SER A 46 -2.16 -4.93 7.95
C SER A 46 -1.23 -6.16 7.89
N CYS A 47 -1.78 -7.35 7.62
CA CYS A 47 -1.01 -8.59 7.49
C CYS A 47 -0.67 -8.98 6.05
N LEU A 48 -0.96 -8.14 5.04
CA LEU A 48 -0.61 -8.46 3.66
C LEU A 48 0.90 -8.51 3.47
N ALA A 49 1.37 -9.55 2.78
CA ALA A 49 2.78 -9.67 2.42
C ALA A 49 3.20 -8.57 1.43
N PRO A 50 4.39 -7.98 1.58
CA PRO A 50 4.89 -6.99 0.64
C PRO A 50 5.13 -7.60 -0.75
N LYS A 51 4.85 -6.83 -1.80
CA LYS A 51 5.23 -7.15 -3.17
C LYS A 51 6.76 -7.11 -3.29
N ILE A 52 7.32 -8.07 -4.01
CA ILE A 52 8.77 -8.16 -4.22
C ILE A 52 9.30 -6.85 -4.80
N GLY A 53 10.26 -6.23 -4.11
CA GLY A 53 10.88 -4.97 -4.52
C GLY A 53 10.09 -3.70 -4.21
N GLY A 54 8.80 -3.78 -3.84
CA GLY A 54 7.93 -2.61 -3.63
C GLY A 54 8.49 -1.64 -2.57
N ILE A 55 8.88 -2.16 -1.40
CA ILE A 55 9.47 -1.36 -0.32
C ILE A 55 10.77 -0.68 -0.77
N ALA A 56 11.63 -1.40 -1.48
CA ALA A 56 12.93 -0.89 -1.92
C ALA A 56 12.76 0.23 -2.97
N VAL A 57 11.80 0.10 -3.88
CA VAL A 57 11.50 1.11 -4.89
C VAL A 57 10.93 2.36 -4.24
N MET A 58 10.01 2.23 -3.29
CA MET A 58 9.46 3.38 -2.55
C MET A 58 10.59 4.18 -1.89
N LYS A 59 11.45 3.53 -1.09
CA LYS A 59 12.60 4.19 -0.46
C LYS A 59 13.49 4.95 -1.46
N LYS A 60 13.76 4.34 -2.62
CA LYS A 60 14.53 5.00 -3.70
C LYS A 60 13.80 6.18 -4.33
N MET A 61 12.48 6.12 -4.49
CA MET A 61 11.68 7.24 -5.02
C MET A 61 11.71 8.43 -4.06
N LEU A 62 11.65 8.16 -2.75
CA LEU A 62 11.71 9.19 -1.71
C LEU A 62 13.06 9.93 -1.69
N GLU A 63 14.15 9.19 -1.96
CA GLU A 63 15.50 9.74 -2.06
C GLU A 63 15.78 10.46 -3.40
N HIS A 64 14.90 10.31 -4.40
CA HIS A 64 15.14 10.82 -5.75
C HIS A 64 14.79 12.32 -5.84
N PRO A 65 15.74 13.19 -6.25
CA PRO A 65 15.57 14.66 -6.16
C PRO A 65 14.51 15.25 -7.09
N GLU A 66 14.03 14.47 -8.06
CA GLU A 66 13.03 14.88 -9.07
C GLU A 66 11.69 14.15 -8.95
N ILE A 67 11.51 13.30 -7.93
CA ILE A 67 10.27 12.53 -7.73
C ILE A 67 9.69 12.90 -6.37
N GLU A 68 8.36 13.05 -6.34
CA GLU A 68 7.61 13.14 -5.10
C GLU A 68 6.57 12.01 -5.07
N PRO A 69 6.86 10.90 -4.36
CA PRO A 69 5.96 9.75 -4.35
C PRO A 69 4.80 9.95 -3.37
N TYR A 70 3.63 9.46 -3.74
CA TYR A 70 2.45 9.31 -2.89
C TYR A 70 1.88 7.91 -3.07
N ILE A 71 1.19 7.42 -2.05
CA ILE A 71 0.39 6.21 -2.14
C ILE A 71 -1.04 6.64 -2.45
N ALA A 72 -1.65 6.06 -3.47
CA ALA A 72 -3.03 6.32 -3.84
C ALA A 72 -3.78 4.99 -3.89
N THR A 73 -4.50 4.66 -2.81
CA THR A 73 -5.20 3.39 -2.69
C THR A 73 -6.66 3.61 -2.32
N ALA A 74 -7.56 2.81 -2.91
CA ALA A 74 -8.98 2.87 -2.60
C ALA A 74 -9.29 2.07 -1.32
N PRO A 75 -10.15 2.59 -0.41
CA PRO A 75 -10.62 1.80 0.72
C PRO A 75 -11.59 0.70 0.25
N SER A 76 -11.58 -0.43 0.95
CA SER A 76 -12.54 -1.51 0.78
C SER A 76 -13.93 -1.09 1.26
N LEU A 77 -14.94 -1.35 0.44
CA LEU A 77 -16.35 -1.15 0.82
C LEU A 77 -16.85 -2.19 1.83
N GLN A 78 -16.15 -3.31 1.98
CA GLN A 78 -16.52 -4.41 2.88
C GLN A 78 -15.76 -4.40 4.20
N ASN A 79 -14.78 -3.51 4.35
CA ASN A 79 -13.98 -3.40 5.57
C ASN A 79 -13.77 -1.92 5.94
N PRO A 80 -14.58 -1.34 6.85
CA PRO A 80 -14.41 0.05 7.26
C PRO A 80 -13.08 0.31 7.99
N LEU A 81 -12.42 -0.73 8.50
CA LEU A 81 -11.12 -0.63 9.16
C LEU A 81 -9.94 -0.66 8.18
N CYS A 82 -10.20 -0.89 6.88
CA CYS A 82 -9.13 -1.08 5.89
C CYS A 82 -8.17 0.11 5.82
N TYR A 83 -8.65 1.35 5.96
CA TYR A 83 -7.80 2.53 5.90
C TYR A 83 -6.80 2.57 7.08
N MET A 84 -7.29 2.30 8.29
CA MET A 84 -6.44 2.19 9.48
C MET A 84 -5.39 1.10 9.28
N GLU A 85 -5.79 -0.08 8.81
CA GLU A 85 -4.89 -1.21 8.60
C GLU A 85 -3.85 -0.94 7.50
N LYS A 86 -4.24 -0.31 6.38
CA LYS A 86 -3.32 0.13 5.33
C LYS A 86 -2.32 1.17 5.87
N ARG A 87 -2.77 2.13 6.69
CA ARG A 87 -1.87 3.11 7.34
C ARG A 87 -0.93 2.45 8.34
N ILE A 88 -1.35 1.42 9.06
CA ILE A 88 -0.47 0.61 9.93
C ILE A 88 0.58 -0.10 9.08
N TRP A 89 0.17 -0.74 7.98
CA TRP A 89 1.08 -1.43 7.08
C TRP A 89 2.14 -0.47 6.52
N VAL A 90 1.73 0.72 6.08
CA VAL A 90 2.65 1.75 5.55
C VAL A 90 3.66 2.19 6.60
N GLU A 91 3.24 2.48 7.82
CA GLU A 91 4.19 2.83 8.90
C GLU A 91 5.19 1.71 9.17
N GLN A 92 4.73 0.46 9.26
CA GLN A 92 5.58 -0.69 9.57
C GLN A 92 6.65 -0.95 8.52
N HIS A 93 6.33 -0.74 7.23
CA HIS A 93 7.23 -1.11 6.12
C HIS A 93 7.97 0.07 5.48
N LEU A 94 7.34 1.24 5.47
CA LEU A 94 7.81 2.44 4.79
C LEU A 94 8.09 3.61 5.75
N GLY A 95 7.62 3.54 6.99
CA GLY A 95 7.84 4.57 8.01
C GLY A 95 6.82 5.72 7.97
N MET A 96 6.88 6.59 8.99
CA MET A 96 5.96 7.72 9.15
C MET A 96 6.02 8.74 8.02
N GLU A 97 7.13 8.83 7.30
CA GLU A 97 7.27 9.73 6.15
C GLU A 97 6.35 9.35 4.99
N TYR A 98 6.02 8.06 4.84
CA TYR A 98 5.03 7.63 3.86
C TYR A 98 3.59 7.69 4.37
N VAL A 99 3.39 7.74 5.69
CA VAL A 99 2.05 7.94 6.27
C VAL A 99 1.49 9.32 5.93
N SER A 100 2.32 10.36 5.89
CA SER A 100 1.90 11.70 5.43
C SER A 100 1.69 11.80 3.91
N ARG A 101 1.94 10.71 3.18
CA ARG A 101 1.87 10.60 1.72
C ARG A 101 0.85 9.54 1.26
N LEU A 102 0.00 9.04 2.18
CA LEU A 102 -1.04 8.02 1.95
C LEU A 102 -2.42 8.64 1.74
#